data_AF-A0A497LQ29-F1
#
_entry.id   AF-A0A497LQ29-F1
#
_cell.length_a   1.000
_cell.length_b   1.000
_cell.length_c   1.000
_cell.angle_alpha   90.00
_cell.angle_beta   90.00
_cell.angle_gamma   90.00
#
_symmetry.space_group_name_H-M   'P 1'
#
loop_
_entity.id
_entity.type
_entity.pdbx_description
1 polymer ?
#
loop_
_entity_poly.entity_id
_entity_poly.type
_entity_poly.pdbx_seq_one_letter_code
_entity_poly.pdbx_strand_id
1 'polypeptide(L)' 'LNAEKLALEAGSKRCLNVVMLGAYMAYMEAEKLNIITMEAAEEAVGESVPSRYLEANLRALRLGYETLMKSMSGSAY' A
#
# COMPACT_ATOMS: atom_id res chain seq x y z
N LEU A 1 -8.10 -5.06 -7.67
CA LEU A 1 -7.23 -3.88 -7.49
C LEU A 1 -6.56 -3.52 -8.81
N ASN A 2 -6.51 -2.25 -9.22
CA ASN A 2 -5.75 -1.78 -10.40
C ASN A 2 -4.55 -0.95 -9.92
N ALA A 3 -3.39 -1.58 -9.79
CA ALA A 3 -2.22 -0.98 -9.16
C ALA A 3 -1.62 0.17 -9.97
N GLU A 4 -1.63 0.10 -11.30
CA GLU A 4 -1.13 1.16 -12.18
C GLU A 4 -1.94 2.45 -12.01
N LYS A 5 -3.27 2.34 -11.92
CA LYS A 5 -4.16 3.48 -11.70
C LYS A 5 -3.88 4.13 -10.34
N LEU A 6 -3.77 3.31 -9.28
CA LEU A 6 -3.48 3.81 -7.94
C LEU A 6 -2.09 4.47 -7.85
N ALA A 7 -1.09 3.95 -8.55
CA ALA A 7 0.23 4.55 -8.61
C ALA A 7 0.20 5.93 -9.30
N LEU A 8 -0.58 6.06 -10.38
CA LEU A 8 -0.84 7.36 -11.00
C LEU A 8 -1.54 8.34 -10.05
N GLU A 9 -2.57 7.88 -9.33
CA GLU A 9 -3.28 8.68 -8.33
C GLU A 9 -2.38 9.08 -7.15
N ALA A 10 -1.41 8.25 -6.81
CA ALA A 10 -0.37 8.54 -5.82
C ALA A 10 0.65 9.59 -6.29
N GLY A 11 0.66 9.93 -7.58
CA GLY A 11 1.53 10.94 -8.18
C GLY A 11 2.64 10.39 -9.07
N SER A 12 2.80 9.07 -9.18
CA SER A 12 3.81 8.46 -10.05
C SER A 12 3.56 6.99 -10.34
N LYS A 13 3.56 6.61 -11.63
CA LYS A 13 3.55 5.18 -12.05
C LYS A 13 4.67 4.35 -11.42
N ARG A 14 5.80 5.00 -11.04
CA ARG A 14 6.94 4.31 -10.43
C ARG A 14 6.68 3.83 -9.01
N CYS A 15 5.62 4.30 -8.35
CA CYS A 15 5.22 3.86 -7.01
C CYS A 15 4.37 2.58 -7.02
N LEU A 16 4.22 1.91 -8.17
CA LEU A 16 3.40 0.70 -8.31
C LEU A 16 3.80 -0.41 -7.34
N ASN A 17 5.10 -0.62 -7.12
CA ASN A 17 5.58 -1.61 -6.16
C ASN A 17 5.11 -1.30 -4.74
N VAL A 18 5.07 -0.02 -4.35
CA VAL A 18 4.61 0.41 -3.03
C VAL A 18 3.08 0.30 -2.91
N VAL A 19 2.33 0.48 -4.00
CA VAL A 19 0.90 0.11 -4.04
C VAL A 19 0.72 -1.37 -3.74
N MET A 20 1.50 -2.24 -4.39
CA MET A 20 1.41 -3.68 -4.16
C MET A 20 1.84 -4.08 -2.75
N LEU A 21 2.84 -3.41 -2.18
CA LEU A 21 3.21 -3.57 -0.77
C LEU A 21 2.03 -3.24 0.15
N GLY A 22 1.35 -2.12 -0.09
CA GLY A 22 0.16 -1.74 0.69
C GLY A 22 -0.95 -2.78 0.62
N ALA A 23 -1.24 -3.29 -0.59
CA ALA A 23 -2.19 -4.37 -0.77
C ALA A 23 -1.77 -5.65 -0.01
N TYR A 24 -0.48 -6.00 -0.05
CA TYR A 24 0.03 -7.12 0.72
C TYR A 24 -0.16 -6.93 2.23
N MET A 25 0.06 -5.72 2.76
CA MET A 25 -0.21 -5.41 4.17
C MET A 25 -1.68 -5.64 4.56
N ALA A 26 -2.61 -5.20 3.70
CA ALA A 26 -4.04 -5.42 3.92
C ALA A 26 -4.40 -6.91 3.92
N TYR A 27 -3.82 -7.70 3.01
CA TYR A 27 -4.01 -9.15 2.98
C TYR A 27 -3.48 -9.81 4.27
N MET A 28 -2.29 -9.42 4.73
CA MET A 28 -1.68 -9.96 5.96
C MET A 28 -2.53 -9.67 7.20
N GLU A 29 -3.13 -8.47 7.27
CA GLU A 29 -4.04 -8.09 8.34
C GLU A 29 -5.35 -8.88 8.29
N ALA A 30 -5.95 -9.03 7.10
CA ALA A 30 -7.17 -9.80 6.91
C ALA A 30 -7.00 -11.28 7.29
N GLU A 31 -5.86 -11.88 6.95
CA GLU A 31 -5.48 -13.26 7.31
C GLU A 31 -4.93 -13.38 8.75
N LYS A 32 -4.84 -12.26 9.50
CA LYS A 32 -4.35 -12.21 10.89
C LYS A 32 -2.95 -12.81 11.07
N LEU A 33 -2.10 -12.68 10.07
CA LEU A 33 -0.75 -13.25 10.08
C LEU A 33 0.22 -12.46 10.97
N ASN A 34 -0.02 -11.16 11.18
CA ASN A 34 0.72 -10.28 12.11
C ASN A 34 2.27 -10.34 12.00
N ILE A 35 2.81 -10.58 10.80
CA ILE A 35 4.26 -10.68 10.57
C ILE A 35 4.91 -9.29 10.44
N ILE A 36 4.24 -8.36 9.76
CA ILE A 36 4.70 -6.99 9.51
C ILE A 36 3.54 -6.06 9.83
N THR A 37 3.78 -4.97 10.55
CA THR A 37 2.75 -3.95 10.83
C THR A 37 2.76 -2.86 9.77
N MET A 38 1.64 -2.13 9.65
CA MET A 38 1.56 -1.01 8.70
C MET A 38 2.57 0.10 9.05
N GLU A 39 2.81 0.35 10.33
CA GLU A 39 3.79 1.33 10.80
C GLU A 39 5.21 0.94 10.38
N ALA A 40 5.59 -0.33 10.54
CA ALA A 40 6.89 -0.83 10.09
C ALA A 40 7.05 -0.72 8.56
N ALA A 41 5.96 -0.91 7.81
CA ALA A 41 5.98 -0.72 6.36
C ALA A 41 6.12 0.77 5.97
N GLU A 42 5.46 1.69 6.68
CA GLU A 42 5.63 3.14 6.47
C GLU A 42 7.06 3.61 6.77
N GLU A 43 7.65 3.13 7.88
CA GLU A 43 9.04 3.40 8.26
C GLU A 43 10.01 2.89 7.20
N ALA A 44 9.87 1.64 6.77
CA ALA A 44 10.73 1.05 5.74
C ALA A 44 10.65 1.80 4.40
N VAL A 45 9.46 2.28 4.00
CA VAL A 45 9.31 3.14 2.81
C VAL A 45 10.05 4.46 3.03
N GLY A 46 9.92 5.06 4.23
CA GLY A 46 10.62 6.27 4.65
C GLY A 46 12.13 6.22 4.49
N GLU A 47 12.73 5.09 4.87
CA GLU A 47 14.17 4.88 4.82
C GLU A 47 14.67 4.48 3.43
N SER A 48 13.82 3.83 2.61
CA SER A 48 14.25 3.21 1.35
C SER A 48 14.18 4.14 0.13
N VAL A 49 13.32 5.17 0.15
CA VAL A 49 13.09 6.02 -1.03
C VAL A 49 13.71 7.41 -0.85
N PRO A 50 14.18 8.06 -1.94
CA PRO A 50 14.62 9.45 -1.86
C PRO A 50 13.52 10.37 -1.33
N SER A 51 13.88 11.33 -0.47
CA SER A 51 12.93 12.24 0.20
C SER A 51 11.94 12.94 -0.75
N ARG A 52 12.39 13.34 -1.95
CA ARG A 52 11.54 13.96 -2.99
C ARG A 52 10.43 13.05 -3.54
N TYR A 53 10.49 11.76 -3.27
CA TYR A 53 9.49 10.77 -3.67
C TYR A 53 8.73 10.18 -2.48
N LEU A 54 9.05 10.59 -1.25
CA LEU A 54 8.52 9.98 -0.04
C LEU A 54 6.99 10.09 0.02
N GLU A 55 6.45 11.29 -0.17
CA GLU A 55 5.01 11.53 -0.09
C GLU A 55 4.22 10.65 -1.07
N ALA A 56 4.67 10.58 -2.33
CA ALA A 56 4.03 9.76 -3.35
C ALA A 56 4.08 8.26 -3.01
N ASN A 57 5.19 7.77 -2.44
CA ASN A 57 5.29 6.36 -2.03
C ASN A 57 4.43 6.05 -0.80
N LEU A 58 4.41 6.92 0.22
CA LEU A 58 3.52 6.73 1.37
C LEU A 58 2.05 6.76 0.97
N ARG A 59 1.68 7.65 0.04
CA ARG A 59 0.33 7.68 -0.54
C ARG A 59 0.01 6.41 -1.31
N ALA A 60 0.95 5.89 -2.10
CA ALA A 60 0.80 4.63 -2.82
C ALA A 60 0.58 3.45 -1.86
N LEU A 61 1.34 3.39 -0.76
CA LEU A 61 1.20 2.36 0.27
C LEU A 61 -0.22 2.36 0.84
N ARG A 62 -0.72 3.52 1.26
CA ARG A 62 -2.06 3.67 1.82
C ARG A 62 -3.16 3.32 0.81
N LEU A 63 -3.03 3.79 -0.44
CA LEU A 63 -3.99 3.49 -1.50
C LEU A 63 -4.10 1.99 -1.79
N GLY A 64 -2.97 1.28 -1.80
CA GLY A 64 -2.92 -0.17 -1.97
C GLY A 64 -3.64 -0.89 -0.84
N TYR A 65 -3.31 -0.53 0.40
CA TYR A 65 -3.92 -1.10 1.61
C TYR A 65 -5.43 -0.88 1.63
N GLU A 66 -5.88 0.37 1.52
CA GLU A 66 -7.30 0.72 1.60
C GLU A 66 -8.13 0.07 0.49
N THR A 67 -7.59 0.02 -0.74
CA THR A 67 -8.32 -0.54 -1.88
C THR A 67 -8.54 -2.04 -1.69
N LEU A 68 -7.55 -2.77 -1.19
CA LEU A 68 -7.72 -4.20 -0.93
C LEU A 68 -8.65 -4.42 0.26
N MET A 69 -8.48 -3.69 1.37
CA MET A 69 -9.39 -3.78 2.52
C MET A 69 -10.85 -3.54 2.12
N LYS A 70 -11.12 -2.48 1.34
CA LYS A 70 -12.48 -2.19 0.82
C LYS A 70 -13.02 -3.35 -0.03
N SER A 71 -12.18 -3.95 -0.88
CA SER A 71 -12.56 -5.10 -1.72
C SER A 71 -12.89 -6.35 -0.90
N MET A 72 -12.17 -6.59 0.20
CA MET A 72 -12.37 -7.75 1.07
C MET A 72 -13.61 -7.55 1.96
N SER A 73 -13.80 -6.35 2.51
CA SER A 73 -15.00 -5.99 3.29
C SER A 73 -16.28 -5.98 2.46
N GLY A 74 -16.19 -5.61 1.17
CA GLY A 74 -17.32 -5.65 0.23
C GLY A 74 -17.61 -7.05 -0.35
N SER A 75 -16.76 -8.05 -0.09
CA SER A 75 -17.00 -9.46 -0.46
C SER A 75 -17.57 -10.27 0.71
N ALA A 76 -17.83 -9.65 1.85
CA ALA A 76 -18.55 -10.27 2.94
C ALA A 76 -20.07 -10.13 2.70
N TYR A 77 -20.64 -11.17 2.07
CA TYR A 77 -22.05 -11.39 1.67
C TYR A 77 -22.54 -10.71 0.38
#